data_AF-A0A933LF61-F1
#
_entry.id   AF-A0A933LF61-F1
#
_cell.length_a   1.000
_cell.length_b   1.000
_cell.length_c   1.000
_cell.angle_alpha   90.00
_cell.angle_beta   90.00
_cell.angle_gamma   90.00
#
_symmetry.space_group_name_H-M   'P 1'
#
loop_
_entity.id
_entity.type
_entity.pdbx_description
1 polymer ?
#
loop_
_entity_poly.entity_id
_entity_poly.type
_entity_poly.pdbx_seq_one_letter_code
_entity_poly.pdbx_strand_id
1 'polypeptide(L)'
;MGRWWNRILLLAILGLTALSVITVWPSEPDRYLPNAIPWPEGKGIKLKLPAVEGGTFVLRTVERRAMSLGLDLRGGTRLVLEPEPGFQVENLDDALDGAVRIIERRVNEFGVAESEVNILSGSRVSVQLPGIDPEEAISKIGRTALLQFCEPVTDAAGQVATLPSGATVTYEPQTCEPVRDEQGSIIVQGGALEFVPWGASETQQSFSNPGPERIIWQPAAAEIDGVKQELTGRLLRPNTSVFLQPIINTPVLQFEWTAEGAKVSEAVTGRMETLNYPLAPFLDGQPVLDSNGLPIAPNVIATITDSGVITGLTLDEAQDLSKLLNTGAFPVPLRVIQQQDVDATLGDTAVRNSVIAGEIALLLIMAFMILYYRLP
;
A
#
# COMPACT_ATOMS: atom_id res chain seq x y z
N MET A 1 -11.71 22.68 63.40
CA MET A 1 -11.63 21.53 62.47
C MET A 1 -11.69 21.90 60.98
N GLY A 2 -12.45 22.93 60.55
CA GLY A 2 -12.56 23.26 59.11
C GLY A 2 -11.26 23.67 58.40
N ARG A 3 -10.32 24.36 59.07
CA ARG A 3 -9.05 24.82 58.47
C ARG A 3 -8.10 23.70 58.04
N TRP A 4 -8.16 22.53 58.67
CA TRP A 4 -7.31 21.38 58.33
C TRP A 4 -7.88 20.63 57.13
N TRP A 5 -9.20 20.47 57.08
CA TRP A 5 -9.92 19.89 55.94
C TRP A 5 -9.73 20.71 54.67
N ASN A 6 -9.79 22.05 54.74
CA ASN A 6 -9.53 22.90 53.56
C ASN A 6 -8.12 22.74 53.00
N ARG A 7 -7.11 22.52 53.86
CA ARG A 7 -5.71 22.29 53.43
C ARG A 7 -5.52 20.93 52.77
N ILE A 8 -6.17 19.89 53.30
CA ILE A 8 -6.12 18.55 52.70
C ILE A 8 -6.84 18.53 51.36
N LEU A 9 -7.99 19.19 51.26
CA LEU A 9 -8.77 19.24 50.04
C LEU A 9 -8.02 20.01 48.94
N LEU A 10 -7.34 21.10 49.29
CA LEU A 10 -6.48 21.84 48.36
C LEU A 10 -5.26 21.01 47.90
N LEU A 11 -4.60 20.29 48.81
CA LEU A 11 -3.49 19.40 48.45
C LEU A 11 -3.95 18.23 47.59
N ALA A 12 -5.13 17.68 47.85
CA ALA A 12 -5.72 16.63 47.03
C ALA A 12 -6.00 17.13 45.61
N ILE A 13 -6.60 18.32 45.45
CA ILE A 13 -6.87 18.92 44.14
C ILE A 13 -5.56 19.25 43.39
N LEU A 14 -4.56 19.83 44.06
CA LEU A 14 -3.25 20.08 43.45
C LEU A 14 -2.56 18.78 43.02
N GLY A 15 -2.66 17.73 43.84
CA GLY A 15 -2.16 16.40 43.49
C GLY A 15 -2.89 15.81 42.29
N LEU A 16 -4.22 15.92 42.24
CA LEU A 16 -5.05 15.38 41.16
C LEU A 16 -4.87 16.15 39.84
N THR A 17 -4.69 17.47 39.92
CA THR A 17 -4.40 18.32 38.74
C THR A 17 -2.98 18.07 38.22
N ALA A 18 -1.98 17.98 39.09
CA ALA A 18 -0.62 17.59 38.68
C ALA A 18 -0.62 16.19 38.05
N LEU A 19 -1.34 15.24 38.65
CA LEU A 19 -1.53 13.90 38.08
C LEU A 19 -2.25 13.94 36.73
N SER A 20 -3.27 14.80 36.58
CA SER A 20 -4.00 14.99 35.32
C SER A 20 -3.10 15.58 34.22
N VAL A 21 -2.27 16.57 34.54
CA VAL A 21 -1.34 17.18 33.57
C VAL A 21 -0.27 16.18 33.14
N ILE A 22 0.27 15.41 34.09
CA ILE A 22 1.28 14.38 33.81
C ILE A 22 0.69 13.19 33.03
N THR A 23 -0.57 12.84 33.26
CA THR A 23 -1.26 11.77 32.51
C THR A 23 -1.74 12.24 31.13
N VAL A 24 -1.96 13.54 30.92
CA VAL A 24 -2.38 14.17 29.65
C VAL A 24 -1.21 14.89 28.96
N TRP A 25 0.01 14.39 29.16
CA TRP A 25 1.22 14.98 28.59
C TRP A 25 1.27 14.85 27.06
N PRO A 26 1.50 15.95 26.30
CA PRO A 26 1.63 15.90 24.85
C PRO A 26 2.95 15.24 24.43
N SER A 27 2.96 14.59 23.25
CA SER A 27 4.16 13.91 22.74
C SER A 27 5.23 14.85 22.19
N GLU A 28 4.83 16.03 21.71
CA GLU A 28 5.68 17.10 21.19
C GLU A 28 5.40 18.39 21.97
N PRO A 29 5.88 18.54 23.21
CA PRO A 29 5.56 19.68 24.06
C PRO A 29 6.04 21.01 23.47
N ASP A 30 7.21 21.03 22.82
CA ASP A 30 7.79 22.25 22.23
C ASP A 30 6.99 22.82 21.06
N ARG A 31 6.09 22.02 20.48
CA ARG A 31 5.19 22.48 19.42
C ARG A 31 4.05 23.33 19.97
N TYR A 32 3.63 23.11 21.22
CA TYR A 32 2.41 23.70 21.79
C TYR A 32 2.63 24.52 23.06
N LEU A 33 3.72 24.28 23.79
CA LEU A 33 4.04 24.94 25.05
C LEU A 33 5.14 26.00 24.86
N PRO A 34 5.25 26.98 25.79
CA PRO A 34 6.27 28.03 25.70
C PRO A 34 7.70 27.45 25.77
N ASN A 35 8.55 27.80 24.81
CA ASN A 35 9.95 27.34 24.71
C ASN A 35 10.86 27.87 25.84
N ALA A 36 10.35 28.72 26.72
CA ALA A 36 11.10 29.27 27.85
C ALA A 36 11.34 28.24 28.97
N ILE A 37 10.60 27.13 28.96
CA ILE A 37 10.68 26.05 29.94
C ILE A 37 11.14 24.79 29.22
N PRO A 38 12.19 24.09 29.70
CA PRO A 38 12.63 22.82 29.10
C PRO A 38 11.64 21.71 29.48
N TRP A 39 10.65 21.48 28.63
CA TRP A 39 9.61 20.50 28.87
C TRP A 39 10.14 19.07 28.61
N PRO A 40 9.80 18.08 29.45
CA PRO A 40 10.21 16.70 29.20
C PRO A 40 9.58 16.16 27.91
N GLU A 41 10.39 15.67 26.99
CA GLU A 41 9.96 15.02 25.76
C GLU A 41 9.43 13.60 26.02
N GLY A 42 8.43 13.15 25.24
CA GLY A 42 7.92 11.78 25.26
C GLY A 42 6.45 11.62 25.68
N LYS A 43 5.90 10.40 25.55
CA LYS A 43 4.44 10.10 25.67
C LYS A 43 3.87 10.06 27.11
N GLY A 44 4.39 10.84 28.05
CA GLY A 44 3.96 10.82 29.46
C GLY A 44 4.29 9.52 30.20
N ILE A 45 3.61 9.23 31.32
CA ILE A 45 3.87 8.02 32.14
C ILE A 45 3.34 6.76 31.46
N LYS A 46 4.21 5.76 31.28
CA LYS A 46 3.82 4.40 30.88
C LYS A 46 3.04 3.71 32.02
N LEU A 47 1.71 3.71 31.92
CA LEU A 47 0.84 3.04 32.89
C LEU A 47 0.90 1.52 32.68
N LYS A 48 1.42 0.82 33.69
CA LYS A 48 1.39 -0.65 33.76
C LYS A 48 0.10 -1.06 34.47
N LEU A 49 -0.89 -1.49 33.70
CA LEU A 49 -2.18 -1.92 34.23
C LEU A 49 -2.20 -3.45 34.39
N PRO A 50 -2.79 -3.98 35.47
CA PRO A 50 -2.98 -5.42 35.61
C PRO A 50 -3.96 -5.92 34.53
N ALA A 51 -3.55 -6.92 33.78
CA ALA A 51 -4.33 -7.63 32.79
C ALA A 51 -4.26 -9.14 33.07
N VAL A 52 -5.29 -9.90 32.71
CA VAL A 52 -5.28 -11.36 32.84
C VAL A 52 -5.14 -11.96 31.44
N GLU A 53 -4.03 -12.67 31.22
CA GLU A 53 -3.73 -13.35 29.96
C GLU A 53 -3.47 -14.81 30.28
N GLY A 54 -4.23 -15.72 29.67
CA GLY A 54 -4.12 -17.17 29.92
C GLY A 54 -4.35 -17.58 31.38
N GLY A 55 -5.11 -16.80 32.18
CA GLY A 55 -5.35 -17.08 33.60
C GLY A 55 -4.25 -16.59 34.56
N THR A 56 -3.23 -15.89 34.06
CA THR A 56 -2.17 -15.26 34.88
C THR A 56 -2.27 -13.74 34.85
N PHE A 57 -1.98 -13.10 35.99
CA PHE A 57 -1.93 -11.63 36.08
C PHE A 57 -0.61 -11.12 35.48
N VAL A 58 -0.70 -10.31 34.43
CA VAL A 58 0.42 -9.70 33.72
C VAL A 58 0.25 -8.18 33.74
N LEU A 59 1.35 -7.43 33.89
CA LEU A 59 1.32 -5.97 33.80
C LEU A 59 1.45 -5.53 32.35
N ARG A 60 0.35 -5.14 31.71
CA ARG A 60 0.35 -4.62 30.34
C ARG A 60 0.72 -3.14 30.37
N THR A 61 1.76 -2.78 29.62
CA THR A 61 2.08 -1.37 29.36
C THR A 61 1.09 -0.85 28.33
N VAL A 62 0.18 0.02 28.75
CA VAL A 62 -0.74 0.68 27.82
C VAL A 62 -0.06 1.94 27.31
N GLU A 63 0.41 1.92 26.07
CA GLU A 63 0.85 3.13 25.39
C GLU A 63 -0.39 3.95 25.01
N ARG A 64 -0.47 5.21 25.47
CA ARG A 64 -1.52 6.12 25.05
C ARG A 64 -1.41 6.31 23.54
N ARG A 65 -2.51 6.11 22.80
CA ARG A 65 -2.64 6.61 21.44
C ARG A 65 -2.69 8.13 21.54
N ALA A 66 -1.73 8.82 20.93
CA ALA A 66 -1.81 10.27 20.75
C ALA A 66 -3.13 10.59 20.01
N MET A 67 -3.73 11.74 20.30
CA MET A 67 -4.93 12.18 19.59
C MET A 67 -4.61 12.25 18.09
N SER A 68 -5.37 11.53 17.26
CA SER A 68 -5.31 11.70 15.81
C SER A 68 -5.89 13.07 15.49
N LEU A 69 -5.19 13.81 14.64
CA LEU A 69 -5.56 15.15 14.24
C LEU A 69 -6.02 15.04 12.78
N GLY A 70 -7.24 15.45 12.48
CA GLY A 70 -7.78 15.42 11.12
C GLY A 70 -7.05 16.35 10.15
N LEU A 71 -7.46 16.32 8.87
CA LEU A 71 -6.88 17.11 7.79
C LEU A 71 -6.73 18.61 8.13
N ASP A 72 -7.75 19.19 8.76
CA ASP A 72 -7.76 20.61 9.14
C ASP A 72 -6.67 21.00 10.15
N LEU A 73 -6.12 20.01 10.88
CA LEU A 73 -5.15 20.22 11.96
C LEU A 73 -3.74 19.71 11.61
N ARG A 74 -3.62 18.74 10.71
CA ARG A 74 -2.32 18.18 10.25
C ARG A 74 -1.91 18.62 8.86
N GLY A 75 -2.82 19.21 8.09
CA GLY A 75 -2.65 19.35 6.66
C GLY A 75 -2.67 17.97 5.96
N GLY A 76 -2.51 17.96 4.64
CA GLY A 76 -2.48 16.74 3.84
C GLY A 76 -2.90 16.98 2.40
N THR A 77 -3.33 15.94 1.71
CA THR A 77 -3.63 16.00 0.29
C THR A 77 -5.11 15.80 0.01
N ARG A 78 -5.65 16.58 -0.93
CA ARG A 78 -6.90 16.29 -1.62
C ARG A 78 -6.63 15.90 -3.07
N LEU A 79 -7.06 14.69 -3.45
CA LEU A 79 -7.05 14.20 -4.82
C LEU A 79 -8.47 14.14 -5.37
N VAL A 80 -8.64 14.53 -6.63
CA VAL A 80 -9.87 14.25 -7.39
C VAL A 80 -9.52 13.32 -8.54
N LEU A 81 -10.16 12.16 -8.54
CA LEU A 81 -9.99 11.08 -9.50
C LEU A 81 -11.20 11.01 -10.43
N GLU A 82 -10.97 10.60 -11.66
CA GLU A 82 -12.01 10.36 -12.68
C GLU A 82 -11.67 9.08 -13.44
N PRO A 83 -12.66 8.30 -13.92
CA PRO A 83 -12.44 7.18 -14.82
C PRO A 83 -11.62 7.57 -16.05
N GLU A 84 -10.72 6.69 -16.46
CA GLU A 84 -9.97 6.89 -17.69
C GLU A 84 -10.90 6.81 -18.92
N PRO A 85 -10.84 7.78 -19.84
CA PRO A 85 -11.75 7.79 -20.99
C PRO A 85 -11.51 6.59 -21.90
N GLY A 86 -12.60 6.01 -22.41
CA GLY A 86 -12.54 4.86 -23.32
C GLY A 86 -12.67 3.50 -22.63
N PHE A 87 -12.62 3.44 -21.30
CA PHE A 87 -12.90 2.21 -20.56
C PHE A 87 -14.41 1.96 -20.50
N GLN A 88 -14.87 0.83 -21.06
CA GLN A 88 -16.29 0.47 -21.06
C GLN A 88 -16.62 -0.42 -19.87
N VAL A 89 -17.54 0.05 -19.03
CA VAL A 89 -18.12 -0.72 -17.92
C VAL A 89 -19.62 -0.81 -18.09
N GLU A 90 -20.18 -1.98 -17.76
CA GLU A 90 -21.62 -2.25 -17.86
C GLU A 90 -22.43 -1.30 -16.97
N ASN A 91 -21.97 -1.12 -15.72
CA ASN A 91 -22.52 -0.14 -14.79
C ASN A 91 -21.39 0.69 -14.17
N LEU A 92 -21.32 1.97 -14.56
CA LEU A 92 -20.30 2.89 -14.07
C LEU A 92 -20.45 3.19 -12.58
N ASP A 93 -21.68 3.25 -12.06
CA ASP A 93 -21.92 3.58 -10.65
C ASP A 93 -21.43 2.44 -9.75
N ASP A 94 -21.72 1.18 -10.10
CA ASP A 94 -21.22 0.01 -9.38
C ASP A 94 -19.69 -0.09 -9.43
N ALA A 95 -19.09 0.27 -10.58
CA ALA A 95 -17.64 0.30 -10.75
C ALA A 95 -16.98 1.39 -9.88
N LEU A 96 -17.60 2.58 -9.80
CA LEU A 96 -17.14 3.67 -8.93
C LEU A 96 -17.27 3.33 -7.46
N ASP A 97 -18.39 2.74 -7.05
CA ASP A 97 -18.58 2.23 -5.68
C ASP A 97 -17.53 1.16 -5.33
N GLY A 98 -17.22 0.29 -6.28
CA GLY A 98 -16.12 -0.66 -6.17
C GLY A 98 -14.77 0.03 -5.99
N ALA A 99 -14.48 1.03 -6.82
CA ALA A 99 -13.23 1.80 -6.73
C ALA A 99 -13.11 2.53 -5.38
N VAL A 100 -14.19 3.14 -4.87
CA VAL A 100 -14.22 3.78 -3.54
C VAL A 100 -13.87 2.77 -2.44
N ARG A 101 -14.47 1.58 -2.44
CA ARG A 101 -14.15 0.53 -1.45
C ARG A 101 -12.68 0.10 -1.51
N ILE A 102 -12.09 0.03 -2.71
CA ILE A 102 -10.67 -0.31 -2.88
C ILE A 102 -9.79 0.83 -2.38
N ILE A 103 -10.13 2.10 -2.69
CA ILE A 103 -9.42 3.27 -2.18
C ILE A 103 -9.44 3.25 -0.64
N GLU A 104 -10.60 3.12 -0.01
CA GLU A 104 -10.72 3.07 1.45
C GLU A 104 -9.83 1.97 2.05
N ARG A 105 -9.84 0.77 1.45
CA ARG A 105 -9.01 -0.35 1.90
C ARG A 105 -7.52 -0.04 1.76
N ARG A 106 -7.08 0.53 0.63
CA ARG A 106 -5.68 0.92 0.40
C ARG A 106 -5.23 1.94 1.41
N VAL A 107 -6.02 2.97 1.61
CA VAL A 107 -5.72 4.05 2.54
C VAL A 107 -5.55 3.50 3.96
N ASN A 108 -6.42 2.57 4.37
CA ASN A 108 -6.28 1.86 5.63
C ASN A 108 -5.01 0.99 5.70
N GLU A 109 -4.69 0.23 4.65
CA GLU A 109 -3.48 -0.63 4.59
C GLU A 109 -2.16 0.17 4.57
N PHE A 110 -2.17 1.37 4.02
CA PHE A 110 -1.04 2.30 4.07
C PHE A 110 -0.95 3.05 5.42
N GLY A 111 -1.87 2.80 6.35
CA GLY A 111 -1.83 3.35 7.71
C GLY A 111 -2.27 4.81 7.81
N VAL A 112 -3.00 5.31 6.81
CA VAL A 112 -3.50 6.69 6.79
C VAL A 112 -4.78 6.74 7.61
N ALA A 113 -4.71 7.33 8.80
CA ALA A 113 -5.87 7.49 9.66
C ALA A 113 -6.78 8.62 9.14
N GLU A 114 -8.10 8.47 9.36
CA GLU A 114 -9.09 9.55 9.18
C GLU A 114 -9.19 10.09 7.74
N SER A 115 -8.96 9.23 6.74
CA SER A 115 -9.20 9.58 5.34
C SER A 115 -10.67 9.69 5.01
N GLU A 116 -11.01 10.63 4.12
CA GLU A 116 -12.37 10.79 3.62
C GLU A 116 -12.40 10.49 2.11
N VAL A 117 -13.28 9.57 1.71
CA VAL A 117 -13.48 9.19 0.31
C VAL A 117 -14.93 9.46 -0.05
N ASN A 118 -15.16 10.36 -1.01
CA ASN A 118 -16.51 10.78 -1.41
C ASN A 118 -16.64 10.76 -2.93
N ILE A 119 -17.79 10.27 -3.42
CA ILE A 119 -18.16 10.43 -4.82
C ILE A 119 -18.67 11.86 -5.03
N LEU A 120 -18.10 12.56 -6.00
CA LEU A 120 -18.53 13.88 -6.46
C LEU A 120 -19.44 13.74 -7.67
N SER A 121 -20.21 14.79 -7.96
CA SER A 121 -21.01 14.87 -9.18
C SER A 121 -20.13 14.73 -10.44
N GLY A 122 -20.64 14.01 -11.44
CA GLY A 122 -19.94 13.77 -12.70
C GLY A 122 -18.94 12.61 -12.65
N SER A 123 -19.25 11.54 -11.88
CA SER A 123 -18.45 10.30 -11.85
C SER A 123 -17.01 10.50 -11.36
N ARG A 124 -16.82 11.42 -10.40
CA ARG A 124 -15.51 11.74 -9.83
C ARG A 124 -15.42 11.23 -8.40
N VAL A 125 -14.23 10.90 -7.95
CA VAL A 125 -13.98 10.48 -6.57
C VAL A 125 -13.01 11.46 -5.93
N SER A 126 -13.44 12.12 -4.85
CA SER A 126 -12.58 12.96 -4.02
C SER A 126 -12.00 12.11 -2.89
N VAL A 127 -10.68 12.09 -2.78
CA VAL A 127 -9.94 11.40 -1.72
C VAL A 127 -9.17 12.44 -0.91
N GLN A 128 -9.36 12.45 0.40
CA GLN A 128 -8.67 13.34 1.32
C GLN A 128 -7.81 12.52 2.29
N LEU A 129 -6.52 12.84 2.34
CA LEU A 129 -5.49 12.05 3.02
C LEU A 129 -4.70 12.95 3.97
N PRO A 130 -4.92 12.84 5.28
CA PRO A 130 -4.19 13.64 6.26
C PRO A 130 -2.70 13.24 6.32
N GLY A 131 -1.81 14.23 6.37
CA GLY A 131 -0.38 14.04 6.62
C GLY A 131 0.38 13.22 5.58
N ILE A 132 -0.12 13.14 4.34
CA ILE A 132 0.57 12.51 3.20
C ILE A 132 0.74 13.53 2.08
N ASP A 133 1.92 13.52 1.49
CA ASP A 133 2.26 14.38 0.37
C ASP A 133 1.52 13.97 -0.92
N PRO A 134 1.21 14.93 -1.79
CA PRO A 134 0.39 14.63 -2.95
C PRO A 134 0.97 13.58 -3.90
N GLU A 135 2.30 13.54 -4.09
CA GLU A 135 2.96 12.57 -4.97
C GLU A 135 2.95 11.16 -4.37
N GLU A 136 3.19 11.07 -3.05
CA GLU A 136 3.14 9.81 -2.31
C GLU A 136 1.72 9.23 -2.36
N ALA A 137 0.69 10.05 -2.14
CA ALA A 137 -0.71 9.64 -2.25
C ALA A 137 -1.06 9.04 -3.61
N ILE A 138 -0.62 9.67 -4.71
CA ILE A 138 -0.88 9.18 -6.07
C ILE A 138 -0.19 7.83 -6.29
N SER A 139 1.09 7.71 -5.89
CA SER A 139 1.83 6.47 -6.08
C SER A 139 1.25 5.28 -5.30
N LYS A 140 0.67 5.53 -4.11
CA LYS A 140 0.11 4.48 -3.23
C LYS A 140 -1.34 4.13 -3.54
N ILE A 141 -2.18 5.12 -3.88
CA ILE A 141 -3.63 4.94 -4.00
C ILE A 141 -4.11 5.02 -5.45
N GLY A 142 -3.44 5.81 -6.29
CA GLY A 142 -3.84 6.07 -7.68
C GLY A 142 -3.47 4.98 -8.68
N ARG A 143 -2.64 3.99 -8.31
CA ARG A 143 -2.31 2.84 -9.18
C ARG A 143 -3.53 1.96 -9.41
N THR A 144 -3.65 1.26 -10.53
CA THR A 144 -4.77 0.32 -10.71
C THR A 144 -4.52 -0.96 -9.92
N ALA A 145 -3.23 -1.35 -9.81
CA ALA A 145 -2.75 -2.59 -9.23
C ALA A 145 -3.29 -3.84 -9.95
N LEU A 146 -3.44 -3.75 -11.27
CA LEU A 146 -3.74 -4.88 -12.13
C LEU A 146 -2.49 -5.75 -12.25
N LEU A 147 -2.42 -6.78 -11.41
CA LEU A 147 -1.39 -7.81 -11.52
C LEU A 147 -1.80 -8.81 -12.61
N GLN A 148 -0.89 -9.08 -13.55
CA GLN A 148 -1.03 -10.10 -14.58
C GLN A 148 0.27 -10.92 -14.62
N PHE A 149 0.16 -12.24 -14.70
CA PHE A 149 1.31 -13.09 -14.95
C PHE A 149 1.43 -13.32 -16.44
N CYS A 150 2.64 -13.16 -16.97
CA CYS A 150 2.90 -13.15 -18.40
C CYS A 150 3.92 -14.23 -18.75
N GLU A 151 3.64 -14.94 -19.84
CA GLU A 151 4.50 -15.97 -20.41
C GLU A 151 5.17 -15.44 -21.68
N PRO A 152 6.31 -16.00 -22.11
CA PRO A 152 6.92 -15.62 -23.38
C PRO A 152 6.01 -15.98 -24.56
N VAL A 153 5.96 -15.10 -25.56
CA VAL A 153 5.43 -15.46 -26.87
C VAL A 153 6.33 -16.52 -27.49
N THR A 154 5.74 -17.61 -28.00
CA THR A 154 6.47 -18.70 -28.64
C THR A 154 5.99 -18.98 -30.06
N ASP A 155 6.87 -19.55 -30.89
CA ASP A 155 6.48 -20.11 -32.18
C ASP A 155 5.98 -21.57 -32.05
N ALA A 156 5.59 -22.17 -33.18
CA ALA A 156 5.15 -23.57 -33.22
C ALA A 156 6.24 -24.59 -32.82
N ALA A 157 7.51 -24.17 -32.76
CA ALA A 157 8.65 -24.98 -32.34
C ALA A 157 9.07 -24.70 -30.88
N GLY A 158 8.30 -23.91 -30.13
CA GLY A 158 8.60 -23.56 -28.74
C GLY A 158 9.79 -22.61 -28.58
N GLN A 159 10.18 -21.91 -29.63
CA GLN A 159 11.23 -20.88 -29.57
C GLN A 159 10.63 -19.59 -28.99
N VAL A 160 11.36 -18.92 -28.11
CA VAL A 160 10.90 -17.69 -27.45
C VAL A 160 11.14 -16.48 -28.34
N ALA A 161 10.12 -15.65 -28.51
CA ALA A 161 10.21 -14.40 -29.25
C ALA A 161 10.98 -13.35 -28.44
N THR A 162 11.95 -12.72 -29.09
CA THR A 162 12.82 -11.70 -28.49
C THR A 162 12.99 -10.50 -29.40
N LEU A 163 13.39 -9.38 -28.81
CA LEU A 163 13.76 -8.18 -29.54
C LEU A 163 15.28 -8.03 -29.68
N PRO A 164 15.74 -7.52 -30.84
CA PRO A 164 17.10 -7.00 -30.96
C PRO A 164 17.25 -5.72 -30.12
N SER A 165 18.50 -5.38 -29.78
CA SER A 165 18.78 -4.18 -29.00
C SER A 165 18.29 -2.93 -29.73
N GLY A 166 17.50 -2.09 -29.04
CA GLY A 166 16.93 -0.85 -29.57
C GLY A 166 15.58 -0.98 -30.28
N ALA A 167 15.06 -2.20 -30.45
CA ALA A 167 13.68 -2.39 -30.90
C ALA A 167 12.69 -2.31 -29.73
N THR A 168 11.45 -1.92 -30.01
CA THR A 168 10.38 -1.81 -29.02
C THR A 168 9.11 -2.50 -29.52
N VAL A 169 8.32 -3.02 -28.58
CA VAL A 169 6.98 -3.56 -28.84
C VAL A 169 5.94 -2.68 -28.17
N THR A 170 4.82 -2.51 -28.86
CA THR A 170 3.66 -1.81 -28.30
C THR A 170 2.77 -2.85 -27.62
N TYR A 171 2.41 -2.60 -26.36
CA TYR A 171 1.47 -3.42 -25.59
C TYR A 171 0.13 -2.73 -25.47
N GLU A 172 -0.95 -3.51 -25.33
CA GLU A 172 -2.27 -2.98 -25.00
C GLU A 172 -2.24 -2.30 -23.61
N PRO A 173 -2.96 -1.18 -23.41
CA PRO A 173 -2.91 -0.42 -22.17
C PRO A 173 -3.18 -1.29 -20.93
N GLN A 174 -2.31 -1.16 -19.92
CA GLN A 174 -2.36 -1.88 -18.63
C GLN A 174 -2.23 -3.42 -18.70
N THR A 175 -1.91 -3.99 -19.85
CA THR A 175 -1.71 -5.44 -20.00
C THR A 175 -0.31 -5.74 -20.51
N CYS A 176 0.06 -7.02 -20.50
CA CYS A 176 1.21 -7.53 -21.24
C CYS A 176 0.82 -8.16 -22.58
N GLU A 177 -0.36 -7.89 -23.14
CA GLU A 177 -0.74 -8.33 -24.49
C GLU A 177 -0.05 -7.45 -25.54
N PRO A 178 0.78 -8.02 -26.42
CA PRO A 178 1.41 -7.26 -27.49
C PRO A 178 0.37 -6.92 -28.56
N VAL A 179 0.37 -5.67 -29.03
CA VAL A 179 -0.55 -5.25 -30.10
C VAL A 179 -0.19 -5.98 -31.40
N ARG A 180 -1.22 -6.53 -32.05
CA ARG A 180 -1.10 -7.27 -33.31
C ARG A 180 -1.72 -6.51 -34.47
N ASP A 181 -1.16 -6.68 -35.66
CA ASP A 181 -1.74 -6.17 -36.91
C ASP A 181 -2.95 -7.01 -37.36
N GLU A 182 -3.59 -6.59 -38.47
CA GLU A 182 -4.75 -7.29 -39.04
C GLU A 182 -4.43 -8.73 -39.49
N GLN A 183 -3.14 -9.06 -39.65
CA GLN A 183 -2.66 -10.38 -40.02
C GLN A 183 -2.25 -11.22 -38.78
N GLY A 184 -2.39 -10.68 -37.57
CA GLY A 184 -2.06 -11.35 -36.31
C GLY A 184 -0.58 -11.30 -35.91
N SER A 185 0.25 -10.56 -36.65
CA SER A 185 1.67 -10.38 -36.35
C SER A 185 1.86 -9.26 -35.33
N ILE A 186 2.80 -9.44 -34.40
CA ILE A 186 3.10 -8.43 -33.37
C ILE A 186 3.75 -7.21 -34.00
N ILE A 187 3.26 -6.03 -33.63
CA ILE A 187 3.78 -4.75 -34.12
C ILE A 187 5.07 -4.40 -33.38
N VAL A 188 6.20 -4.51 -34.10
CA VAL A 188 7.54 -4.15 -33.62
C VAL A 188 8.00 -2.86 -34.28
N GLN A 189 8.56 -1.94 -33.49
CA GLN A 189 9.23 -0.74 -33.99
C GLN A 189 10.74 -0.90 -33.91
N GLY A 190 11.45 -0.54 -34.98
CA GLY A 190 12.93 -0.53 -34.96
C GLY A 190 13.61 -1.90 -35.09
N GLY A 191 12.88 -2.95 -35.48
CA GLY A 191 13.45 -4.28 -35.69
C GLY A 191 12.41 -5.32 -36.12
N ALA A 192 12.83 -6.59 -36.11
CA ALA A 192 11.97 -7.75 -36.30
C ALA A 192 12.12 -8.70 -35.10
N LEU A 193 11.11 -9.54 -34.87
CA LEU A 193 11.18 -10.58 -33.84
C LEU A 193 12.25 -11.62 -34.17
N GLU A 194 13.04 -11.98 -33.17
CA GLU A 194 14.00 -13.07 -33.22
C GLU A 194 13.49 -14.22 -32.34
N PHE A 195 13.31 -15.41 -32.93
CA PHE A 195 12.91 -16.61 -32.20
C PHE A 195 14.14 -17.40 -31.80
N VAL A 196 14.35 -17.53 -30.49
CA VAL A 196 15.53 -18.19 -29.93
C VAL A 196 15.15 -19.46 -29.16
N PRO A 197 15.99 -20.51 -29.22
CA PRO A 197 15.78 -21.71 -28.40
C PRO A 197 15.82 -21.36 -26.93
N TRP A 198 14.80 -21.79 -26.19
CA TRP A 198 14.78 -21.66 -24.74
C TRP A 198 15.05 -23.00 -24.08
N GLY A 199 15.96 -23.03 -23.11
CA GLY A 199 16.30 -24.26 -22.41
C GLY A 199 17.03 -25.31 -23.26
N ALA A 200 17.57 -24.94 -24.43
CA ALA A 200 18.34 -25.86 -25.27
C ALA A 200 19.75 -26.10 -24.70
N SER A 201 20.06 -27.40 -24.56
CA SER A 201 21.20 -28.02 -23.88
C SER A 201 22.60 -27.52 -24.27
N GLU A 202 23.54 -27.71 -23.34
CA GLU A 202 25.01 -27.49 -23.36
C GLU A 202 25.80 -27.95 -24.62
N THR A 203 25.19 -28.63 -25.58
CA THR A 203 25.90 -29.29 -26.70
C THR A 203 26.10 -28.44 -27.96
N GLN A 204 25.54 -27.23 -28.06
CA GLN A 204 25.83 -26.34 -29.19
C GLN A 204 26.05 -24.90 -28.72
N GLN A 205 27.33 -24.52 -28.61
CA GLN A 205 27.85 -23.15 -28.69
C GLN A 205 27.05 -22.07 -27.95
N SER A 206 27.42 -21.78 -26.69
CA SER A 206 27.37 -20.43 -26.12
C SER A 206 26.06 -19.63 -26.27
N PHE A 207 24.89 -20.27 -26.28
CA PHE A 207 23.63 -19.55 -26.20
C PHE A 207 23.30 -19.31 -24.72
N SER A 208 23.64 -18.12 -24.23
CA SER A 208 23.02 -17.61 -23.01
C SER A 208 21.58 -17.24 -23.34
N ASN A 209 20.61 -17.69 -22.53
CA ASN A 209 19.23 -17.22 -22.65
C ASN A 209 19.23 -15.68 -22.71
N PRO A 210 18.42 -15.08 -23.60
CA PRO A 210 18.28 -13.63 -23.64
C PRO A 210 17.81 -13.14 -22.27
N GLY A 211 18.28 -11.96 -21.85
CA GLY A 211 17.79 -11.35 -20.62
C GLY A 211 16.29 -11.07 -20.73
N PRO A 212 15.56 -11.07 -19.59
CA PRO A 212 14.10 -10.94 -19.57
C PRO A 212 13.60 -9.61 -20.15
N GLU A 213 14.46 -8.59 -20.22
CA GLU A 213 14.21 -7.31 -20.88
C GLU A 213 14.04 -7.40 -22.40
N ARG A 214 14.54 -8.48 -23.03
CA ARG A 214 14.42 -8.72 -24.47
C ARG A 214 13.26 -9.61 -24.84
N ILE A 215 12.66 -10.30 -23.86
CA ILE A 215 11.57 -11.25 -24.10
C ILE A 215 10.30 -10.48 -24.44
N ILE A 216 9.56 -10.98 -25.43
CA ILE A 216 8.20 -10.52 -25.68
C ILE A 216 7.24 -11.34 -24.86
N TRP A 217 6.42 -10.64 -24.09
CA TRP A 217 5.48 -11.22 -23.16
C TRP A 217 4.09 -11.27 -23.77
N GLN A 218 3.27 -12.20 -23.29
CA GLN A 218 1.83 -12.26 -23.50
C GLN A 218 1.16 -12.73 -22.20
N PRO A 219 -0.13 -12.43 -21.97
CA PRO A 219 -0.88 -12.90 -20.82
C PRO A 219 -0.83 -14.42 -20.70
N ALA A 220 -0.39 -14.92 -19.55
CA ALA A 220 -0.42 -16.35 -19.28
C ALA A 220 -1.88 -16.75 -19.05
N ALA A 221 -2.45 -17.52 -19.98
CA ALA A 221 -3.85 -17.92 -19.94
C ALA A 221 -4.02 -19.43 -20.03
N ALA A 222 -5.15 -19.94 -19.55
CA ALA A 222 -5.58 -21.31 -19.75
C ALA A 222 -7.08 -21.35 -20.07
N GLU A 223 -7.50 -22.34 -20.86
CA GLU A 223 -8.91 -22.59 -21.11
C GLU A 223 -9.45 -23.54 -20.02
N ILE A 224 -10.33 -23.01 -19.17
CA ILE A 224 -10.99 -23.76 -18.10
C ILE A 224 -12.48 -23.80 -18.40
N ASP A 225 -13.05 -25.00 -18.51
CA ASP A 225 -14.48 -25.20 -18.82
C ASP A 225 -14.95 -24.48 -20.11
N GLY A 226 -14.07 -24.39 -21.12
CA GLY A 226 -14.37 -23.74 -22.41
C GLY A 226 -14.24 -22.22 -22.40
N VAL A 227 -13.73 -21.62 -21.31
CA VAL A 227 -13.52 -20.18 -21.17
C VAL A 227 -12.03 -19.90 -21.01
N LYS A 228 -11.48 -19.05 -21.88
CA LYS A 228 -10.11 -18.54 -21.72
C LYS A 228 -10.05 -17.66 -20.47
N GLN A 229 -9.24 -18.07 -19.50
CA GLN A 229 -8.98 -17.32 -18.28
C GLN A 229 -7.51 -16.94 -18.19
N GLU A 230 -7.25 -15.67 -17.93
CA GLU A 230 -5.90 -15.14 -17.72
C GLU A 230 -5.50 -15.22 -16.24
N LEU A 231 -4.23 -15.54 -16.01
CA LEU A 231 -3.64 -15.62 -14.69
C LEU A 231 -3.38 -14.21 -14.14
N THR A 232 -4.37 -13.67 -13.44
CA THR A 232 -4.37 -12.29 -12.91
C THR A 232 -4.46 -12.24 -11.38
N GLY A 233 -4.17 -11.08 -10.80
CA GLY A 233 -4.28 -10.83 -9.37
C GLY A 233 -5.69 -11.03 -8.78
N ARG A 234 -6.74 -10.97 -9.61
CA ARG A 234 -8.11 -11.30 -9.19
C ARG A 234 -8.25 -12.74 -8.68
N LEU A 235 -7.39 -13.63 -9.16
CA LEU A 235 -7.37 -15.03 -8.78
C LEU A 235 -6.59 -15.29 -7.48
N LEU A 236 -6.01 -14.26 -6.87
CA LEU A 236 -5.32 -14.33 -5.58
C LEU A 236 -6.29 -14.14 -4.41
N ARG A 237 -5.94 -14.75 -3.28
CA ARG A 237 -6.55 -14.43 -1.99
C ARG A 237 -5.93 -13.14 -1.43
N PRO A 238 -6.70 -12.31 -0.71
CA PRO A 238 -6.19 -11.10 -0.07
C PRO A 238 -5.47 -11.42 1.25
N ASN A 239 -4.47 -12.30 1.19
CA ASN A 239 -3.65 -12.72 2.33
C ASN A 239 -2.15 -12.79 1.97
N THR A 240 -1.71 -11.99 0.99
CA THR A 240 -0.30 -11.91 0.64
C THR A 240 0.50 -11.42 1.84
N SER A 241 1.67 -12.01 2.04
CA SER A 241 2.53 -11.72 3.18
C SER A 241 3.99 -11.63 2.75
N VAL A 242 4.77 -10.85 3.50
CA VAL A 242 6.19 -10.66 3.25
C VAL A 242 6.97 -11.17 4.43
N PHE A 243 7.95 -12.03 4.17
CA PHE A 243 8.88 -12.50 5.18
C PHE A 243 10.31 -12.51 4.63
N LEU A 244 11.29 -12.48 5.54
CA LEU A 244 12.69 -12.62 5.18
C LEU A 244 13.05 -14.10 5.20
N GLN A 245 13.72 -14.59 4.16
CA GLN A 245 14.22 -15.95 4.16
C GLN A 245 15.28 -16.12 5.28
N PRO A 246 15.19 -17.15 6.13
CA PRO A 246 16.03 -17.28 7.32
C PRO A 246 17.55 -17.33 7.07
N ILE A 247 17.97 -17.76 5.87
CA ILE A 247 19.40 -18.00 5.56
C ILE A 247 20.00 -16.80 4.82
N ILE A 248 19.35 -16.39 3.72
CA ILE A 248 19.88 -15.37 2.81
C ILE A 248 19.37 -13.96 3.13
N ASN A 249 18.47 -13.83 4.11
CA ASN A 249 17.87 -12.58 4.56
C ASN A 249 17.27 -11.73 3.42
N THR A 250 16.82 -12.39 2.35
CA THR A 250 16.14 -11.73 1.24
C THR A 250 14.63 -11.72 1.48
N PRO A 251 13.95 -10.62 1.16
CA PRO A 251 12.50 -10.55 1.27
C PRO A 251 11.84 -11.41 0.19
N VAL A 252 10.73 -12.04 0.57
CA VAL A 252 9.88 -12.84 -0.31
C VAL A 252 8.45 -12.40 -0.08
N LEU A 253 7.77 -12.09 -1.18
CA LEU A 253 6.32 -11.93 -1.16
C LEU A 253 5.70 -13.29 -1.47
N GLN A 254 4.93 -13.84 -0.53
CA GLN A 254 4.15 -15.04 -0.74
C GLN A 254 2.68 -14.68 -0.95
N PHE A 255 2.04 -15.37 -1.89
CA PHE A 255 0.63 -15.24 -2.19
C PHE A 255 -0.04 -16.62 -2.29
N GLU A 256 -1.34 -16.67 -2.07
CA GLU A 256 -2.15 -17.88 -2.24
C GLU A 256 -3.20 -17.69 -3.33
N TRP A 257 -3.49 -18.77 -4.06
CA TRP A 257 -4.53 -18.80 -5.06
C TRP A 257 -5.92 -19.03 -4.45
N THR A 258 -6.94 -18.50 -5.12
CA THR A 258 -8.32 -18.96 -4.96
C THR A 258 -8.50 -20.35 -5.57
N ALA A 259 -9.61 -21.04 -5.28
CA ALA A 259 -9.89 -22.34 -5.88
C ALA A 259 -10.00 -22.31 -7.42
N GLU A 260 -10.46 -21.18 -7.98
CA GLU A 260 -10.45 -20.93 -9.42
C GLU A 260 -9.03 -20.66 -9.93
N GLY A 261 -8.30 -19.78 -9.22
CA GLY A 261 -6.90 -19.46 -9.53
C GLY A 261 -5.98 -20.68 -9.54
N ALA A 262 -6.19 -21.62 -8.62
CA ALA A 262 -5.45 -22.87 -8.54
C ALA A 262 -5.51 -23.67 -9.86
N LYS A 263 -6.70 -23.79 -10.46
CA LYS A 263 -6.90 -24.53 -11.71
C LYS A 263 -6.23 -23.84 -12.90
N VAL A 264 -6.37 -22.52 -12.98
CA VAL A 264 -5.74 -21.72 -14.05
C VAL A 264 -4.22 -21.78 -13.91
N SER A 265 -3.70 -21.59 -12.69
CA SER A 265 -2.27 -21.67 -12.38
C SER A 265 -1.70 -23.06 -12.69
N GLU A 266 -2.41 -24.13 -12.35
CA GLU A 266 -1.99 -25.50 -12.66
C GLU A 266 -1.84 -25.73 -14.16
N ALA A 267 -2.86 -25.32 -14.94
CA ALA A 267 -2.85 -25.45 -16.39
C ALA A 267 -1.78 -24.56 -17.07
N VAL A 268 -1.49 -23.39 -16.48
CA VAL A 268 -0.42 -22.48 -16.93
C VAL A 268 0.95 -23.04 -16.62
N THR A 269 1.22 -23.27 -15.35
CA THR A 269 2.55 -23.68 -14.89
C THR A 269 2.92 -25.09 -15.34
N GLY A 270 1.96 -26.02 -15.45
CA GLY A 270 2.23 -27.39 -15.92
C GLY A 270 2.76 -27.46 -17.36
N ARG A 271 2.24 -26.62 -18.28
CA ARG A 271 2.81 -26.55 -19.64
C ARG A 271 4.18 -25.86 -19.66
N MET A 272 4.40 -24.88 -18.78
CA MET A 272 5.64 -24.09 -18.75
C MET A 272 6.79 -24.85 -18.09
N GLU A 273 6.50 -25.67 -17.08
CA GLU A 273 7.47 -26.52 -16.38
C GLU A 273 8.22 -27.43 -17.34
N THR A 274 7.51 -28.03 -18.30
CA THR A 274 8.10 -28.96 -19.28
C THR A 274 9.20 -28.31 -20.13
N LEU A 275 9.09 -27.00 -20.37
CA LEU A 275 9.98 -26.22 -21.24
C LEU A 275 10.85 -25.24 -20.45
N ASN A 276 10.73 -25.23 -19.12
CA ASN A 276 11.43 -24.33 -18.20
C ASN A 276 11.26 -22.84 -18.59
N TYR A 277 10.06 -22.45 -19.04
CA TYR A 277 9.77 -21.08 -19.44
C TYR A 277 9.67 -20.13 -18.24
N PRO A 278 10.07 -18.85 -18.40
CA PRO A 278 9.92 -17.84 -17.39
C PRO A 278 8.47 -17.37 -17.28
N LEU A 279 8.02 -17.10 -16.07
CA LEU A 279 6.73 -16.49 -15.77
C LEU A 279 6.97 -15.16 -15.05
N ALA A 280 6.67 -14.05 -15.71
CA ALA A 280 6.94 -12.72 -15.20
C ALA A 280 5.66 -12.06 -14.63
N PRO A 281 5.68 -11.53 -13.40
CA PRO A 281 4.60 -10.67 -12.92
C PRO A 281 4.71 -9.28 -13.55
N PHE A 282 3.58 -8.79 -14.05
CA PHE A 282 3.37 -7.45 -14.57
C PHE A 282 2.35 -6.73 -13.70
N LEU A 283 2.60 -5.46 -13.40
CA LEU A 283 1.70 -4.59 -12.67
C LEU A 283 1.34 -3.39 -13.56
N ASP A 284 0.04 -3.20 -13.83
CA ASP A 284 -0.47 -2.13 -14.68
C ASP A 284 0.22 -2.09 -16.07
N GLY A 285 0.49 -3.28 -16.64
CA GLY A 285 1.15 -3.45 -17.94
C GLY A 285 2.67 -3.24 -17.95
N GLN A 286 3.30 -2.99 -16.80
CA GLN A 286 4.75 -2.88 -16.67
C GLN A 286 5.33 -4.10 -15.94
N PRO A 287 6.50 -4.62 -16.34
CA PRO A 287 7.14 -5.71 -15.62
C PRO A 287 7.49 -5.26 -14.20
N VAL A 288 7.25 -6.12 -13.21
CA VAL A 288 7.75 -5.88 -11.86
C VAL A 288 9.27 -6.04 -11.90
N LEU A 289 9.99 -5.03 -11.43
CA LEU A 289 11.45 -4.98 -11.49
C LEU A 289 12.07 -5.48 -10.19
N ASP A 290 13.25 -6.07 -10.29
CA ASP A 290 14.10 -6.43 -9.15
C ASP A 290 14.88 -5.20 -8.63
N SER A 291 15.64 -5.40 -7.55
CA SER A 291 16.47 -4.34 -6.94
C SER A 291 17.53 -3.74 -7.88
N ASN A 292 17.82 -4.37 -9.03
CA ASN A 292 18.77 -3.90 -10.04
C ASN A 292 18.05 -3.22 -11.22
N GLY A 293 16.72 -3.09 -11.19
CA GLY A 293 15.93 -2.52 -12.27
C GLY A 293 15.70 -3.48 -13.44
N LEU A 294 15.91 -4.79 -13.25
CA LEU A 294 15.66 -5.81 -14.27
C LEU A 294 14.28 -6.47 -14.05
N PRO A 295 13.54 -6.84 -15.11
CA PRO A 295 12.30 -7.58 -14.97
C PRO A 295 12.45 -8.87 -14.17
N ILE A 296 11.60 -9.07 -13.16
CA ILE A 296 11.48 -10.33 -12.43
C ILE A 296 10.81 -11.34 -13.35
N ALA A 297 11.52 -12.42 -13.68
CA ALA A 297 11.03 -13.44 -14.60
C ALA A 297 11.59 -14.83 -14.23
N PRO A 298 11.24 -15.38 -13.06
CA PRO A 298 11.71 -16.70 -12.65
C PRO A 298 11.19 -17.79 -13.58
N ASN A 299 12.02 -18.80 -13.83
CA ASN A 299 11.60 -19.99 -14.56
C ASN A 299 10.62 -20.81 -13.73
N VAL A 300 9.59 -21.34 -14.38
CA VAL A 300 8.66 -22.28 -13.78
C VAL A 300 9.34 -23.65 -13.69
N ILE A 301 9.68 -24.06 -12.46
CA ILE A 301 10.36 -25.35 -12.18
C ILE A 301 9.43 -26.41 -11.60
N ALA A 302 8.20 -26.04 -11.24
CA ALA A 302 7.19 -26.91 -10.70
C ALA A 302 5.81 -26.32 -10.95
N THR A 303 4.83 -27.19 -11.18
CA THR A 303 3.42 -26.82 -11.27
C THR A 303 2.93 -26.21 -9.95
N ILE A 304 2.31 -25.04 -10.02
CA ILE A 304 1.83 -24.27 -8.86
C ILE A 304 0.31 -24.38 -8.78
N THR A 305 -0.19 -24.94 -7.68
CA THR A 305 -1.64 -25.12 -7.44
C THR A 305 -2.16 -24.35 -6.23
N ASP A 306 -1.34 -24.11 -5.21
CA ASP A 306 -1.81 -23.53 -3.93
C ASP A 306 -1.25 -22.13 -3.66
N SER A 307 0.08 -22.00 -3.63
CA SER A 307 0.75 -20.73 -3.32
C SER A 307 1.93 -20.47 -4.23
N GLY A 308 2.22 -19.20 -4.52
CA GLY A 308 3.42 -18.78 -5.24
C GLY A 308 4.24 -17.76 -4.45
N VAL A 309 5.45 -17.50 -4.93
CA VAL A 309 6.38 -16.55 -4.33
C VAL A 309 6.96 -15.62 -5.39
N ILE A 310 7.12 -14.35 -5.03
CA ILE A 310 7.84 -13.34 -5.82
C ILE A 310 9.10 -12.96 -5.03
N THR A 311 10.24 -13.08 -5.69
CA THR A 311 11.58 -12.79 -5.14
C THR A 311 12.27 -11.71 -5.98
N GLY A 312 13.32 -11.08 -5.45
CA GLY A 312 14.11 -10.06 -6.16
C GLY A 312 13.74 -8.61 -5.82
N LEU A 313 12.62 -8.40 -5.11
CA LEU A 313 12.21 -7.09 -4.59
C LEU A 313 13.03 -6.68 -3.38
N THR A 314 13.07 -5.37 -3.09
CA THR A 314 13.48 -4.88 -1.77
C THR A 314 12.37 -5.12 -0.73
N LEU A 315 12.69 -4.99 0.56
CA LEU A 315 11.71 -5.22 1.62
C LEU A 315 10.52 -4.26 1.50
N ASP A 316 10.79 -2.99 1.23
CA ASP A 316 9.76 -1.95 1.13
C ASP A 316 8.90 -2.16 -0.12
N GLU A 317 9.50 -2.48 -1.27
CA GLU A 317 8.76 -2.80 -2.51
C GLU A 317 7.90 -4.05 -2.35
N ALA A 318 8.40 -5.09 -1.69
CA ALA A 318 7.62 -6.30 -1.40
C ALA A 318 6.44 -5.99 -0.48
N GLN A 319 6.63 -5.15 0.55
CA GLN A 319 5.55 -4.74 1.45
C GLN A 319 4.49 -3.91 0.74
N ASP A 320 4.91 -2.96 -0.10
CA ASP A 320 3.99 -2.12 -0.84
C ASP A 320 3.23 -2.91 -1.90
N LEU A 321 3.89 -3.82 -2.62
CA LEU A 321 3.22 -4.74 -3.53
C LEU A 321 2.22 -5.63 -2.77
N SER A 322 2.61 -6.18 -1.61
CA SER A 322 1.70 -7.00 -0.79
C SER A 322 0.44 -6.23 -0.36
N LYS A 323 0.59 -4.97 0.09
CA LYS A 323 -0.57 -4.10 0.41
C LYS A 323 -1.46 -3.91 -0.80
N LEU A 324 -0.88 -3.61 -1.97
CA LEU A 324 -1.64 -3.43 -3.21
C LEU A 324 -2.41 -4.70 -3.59
N LEU A 325 -1.76 -5.88 -3.54
CA LEU A 325 -2.40 -7.16 -3.88
C LEU A 325 -3.52 -7.53 -2.90
N ASN A 326 -3.32 -7.30 -1.60
CA ASN A 326 -4.36 -7.52 -0.58
C ASN A 326 -5.56 -6.60 -0.75
N THR A 327 -5.35 -5.40 -1.30
CA THR A 327 -6.46 -4.47 -1.53
C THR A 327 -7.28 -4.83 -2.76
N GLY A 328 -6.65 -5.42 -3.78
CA GLY A 328 -7.24 -5.76 -5.07
C GLY A 328 -7.06 -4.67 -6.13
N ALA A 329 -7.34 -5.02 -7.38
CA ALA A 329 -7.30 -4.10 -8.52
C ALA A 329 -8.55 -3.22 -8.60
N PHE A 330 -8.45 -2.04 -9.20
CA PHE A 330 -9.64 -1.22 -9.46
C PHE A 330 -10.53 -1.86 -10.54
N PRO A 331 -11.87 -1.81 -10.38
CA PRO A 331 -12.81 -2.23 -11.43
C PRO A 331 -12.72 -1.36 -12.70
N VAL A 332 -12.30 -0.11 -12.53
CA VAL A 332 -12.12 0.89 -13.59
C VAL A 332 -10.83 1.67 -13.31
N PRO A 333 -9.92 1.83 -14.28
CA PRO A 333 -8.73 2.65 -14.09
C PRO A 333 -9.14 4.11 -13.82
N LEU A 334 -8.49 4.71 -12.83
CA LEU A 334 -8.74 6.08 -12.42
C LEU A 334 -7.52 6.95 -12.73
N ARG A 335 -7.76 8.12 -13.30
CA ARG A 335 -6.74 9.16 -13.50
C ARG A 335 -6.95 10.32 -12.53
N VAL A 336 -5.86 10.92 -12.08
CA VAL A 336 -5.90 12.12 -11.23
C VAL A 336 -6.16 13.34 -12.11
N ILE A 337 -7.23 14.08 -11.84
CA ILE A 337 -7.58 15.31 -12.58
C ILE A 337 -7.31 16.58 -11.78
N GLN A 338 -7.23 16.47 -10.45
CA GLN A 338 -6.89 17.57 -9.57
C GLN A 338 -6.11 17.03 -8.37
N GLN A 339 -5.02 17.71 -8.07
CA GLN A 339 -4.17 17.46 -6.92
C GLN A 339 -4.05 18.78 -6.17
N GLN A 340 -4.43 18.78 -4.89
CA GLN A 340 -4.36 19.96 -4.05
C GLN A 340 -3.70 19.59 -2.74
N ASP A 341 -2.63 20.32 -2.41
CA ASP A 341 -2.05 20.31 -1.07
C ASP A 341 -2.91 21.19 -0.14
N VAL A 342 -3.20 20.68 1.04
CA VAL A 342 -4.01 21.33 2.06
C VAL A 342 -3.10 21.66 3.22
N ASP A 343 -2.75 22.94 3.33
CA ASP A 343 -1.89 23.45 4.38
C ASP A 343 -2.53 23.35 5.77
N ALA A 344 -1.76 22.92 6.76
CA ALA A 344 -2.16 22.83 8.17
C ALA A 344 -2.36 24.19 8.90
N THR A 345 -2.24 25.31 8.18
CA THR A 345 -1.96 26.65 8.76
C THR A 345 -3.07 27.18 9.67
N LEU A 346 -4.34 26.90 9.37
CA LEU A 346 -5.48 27.29 10.21
C LEU A 346 -5.58 26.42 11.49
N GLY A 347 -5.20 25.15 11.42
CA GLY A 347 -5.27 24.23 12.55
C GLY A 347 -4.13 24.36 13.55
N ASP A 348 -2.90 24.51 13.08
CA ASP A 348 -1.72 24.59 13.96
C ASP A 348 -1.79 25.82 14.89
N THR A 349 -2.23 26.95 14.36
CA THR A 349 -2.49 28.17 15.17
C THR A 349 -3.71 28.02 16.08
N ALA A 350 -4.81 27.39 15.62
CA ALA A 350 -5.99 27.17 16.44
C ALA A 350 -5.72 26.23 17.64
N VAL A 351 -4.96 25.14 17.41
CA VAL A 351 -4.55 24.20 18.45
C VAL A 351 -3.64 24.91 19.44
N ARG A 352 -2.61 25.62 18.97
CA ARG A 352 -1.70 26.38 19.83
C ARG A 352 -2.45 27.42 20.69
N ASN A 353 -3.36 28.17 20.09
CA ASN A 353 -4.18 29.16 20.83
C ASN A 353 -5.10 28.49 21.85
N SER A 354 -5.67 27.32 21.54
CA SER A 354 -6.52 26.56 22.47
C SER A 354 -5.72 25.99 23.64
N VAL A 355 -4.49 25.51 23.40
CA VAL A 355 -3.57 25.05 24.44
C VAL A 355 -3.18 26.20 25.37
N ILE A 356 -2.77 27.34 24.82
CA ILE A 356 -2.43 28.54 25.60
C ILE A 356 -3.65 29.03 26.41
N ALA A 357 -4.83 29.07 25.80
CA ALA A 357 -6.06 29.46 26.50
C ALA A 357 -6.42 28.48 27.63
N GLY A 358 -6.24 27.18 27.40
CA GLY A 358 -6.44 26.13 28.40
C GLY A 358 -5.46 26.25 29.57
N GLU A 359 -4.18 26.53 29.29
CA GLU A 359 -3.16 26.77 30.30
C GLU A 359 -3.49 28.00 31.16
N ILE A 360 -3.86 29.12 30.52
CA ILE A 360 -4.27 30.34 31.23
C ILE A 360 -5.51 30.08 32.08
N ALA A 361 -6.52 29.37 31.54
CA ALA A 361 -7.73 29.02 32.29
C ALA A 361 -7.41 28.14 33.51
N LEU A 362 -6.53 27.16 33.37
CA LEU A 362 -6.09 26.30 34.45
C LEU A 362 -5.33 27.10 35.53
N LEU A 363 -4.44 28.01 35.13
CA LEU A 363 -3.73 28.89 36.06
C LEU A 363 -4.69 29.84 36.78
N LEU A 364 -5.69 30.40 36.08
CA LEU A 364 -6.71 31.26 36.68
C LEU A 364 -7.59 30.50 37.67
N ILE A 365 -8.01 29.27 37.34
CA ILE A 365 -8.75 28.41 38.26
C ILE A 365 -7.90 28.09 39.49
N MET A 366 -6.62 27.79 39.30
CA MET A 366 -5.69 27.53 40.41
C MET A 366 -5.51 28.77 41.30
N ALA A 367 -5.32 29.94 40.70
CA ALA A 367 -5.22 31.21 41.41
C ALA A 367 -6.51 31.55 42.16
N PHE A 368 -7.68 31.35 41.53
CA PHE A 368 -8.98 31.52 42.15
C PHE A 368 -9.19 30.57 43.33
N MET A 369 -8.86 29.29 43.16
CA MET A 369 -8.92 28.30 44.24
C MET A 369 -7.99 28.68 45.40
N ILE A 370 -6.78 29.16 45.12
CA ILE A 370 -5.88 29.67 46.16
C ILE A 370 -6.50 30.88 46.86
N LEU A 371 -7.02 31.87 46.14
CA LEU A 371 -7.63 33.06 46.75
C LEU A 371 -8.87 32.69 47.60
N TYR A 372 -9.74 31.84 47.07
CA TYR A 372 -11.02 31.49 47.67
C TYR A 372 -10.87 30.51 48.85
N TYR A 373 -10.01 29.50 48.71
CA TYR A 373 -9.72 28.54 49.79
C TYR A 373 -8.59 29.00 50.71
N ARG A 374 -7.93 30.12 50.41
CA ARG A 374 -6.89 30.73 51.23
C ARG A 374 -6.90 32.27 51.17
N LEU A 375 -7.88 32.84 51.89
CA LEU A 375 -7.67 33.85 52.93
C LEU A 375 -8.81 33.68 53.96
N PRO A 376 -8.49 33.56 55.26
CA PRO A 376 -8.40 34.74 56.11
C PRO A 376 -6.99 35.29 56.20
#